data_AF-D2R2K5-F1
#
_entry.id   AF-D2R2K5-F1
#
_cell.length_a   1.000
_cell.length_b   1.000
_cell.length_c   1.000
_cell.angle_alpha   90.00
_cell.angle_beta   90.00
_cell.angle_gamma   90.00
#
_symmetry.space_group_name_H-M   'P 1'
#
loop_
_entity.id
_entity.type
_entity.pdbx_description
1 polymer ?
#
loop_
_entity_poly.entity_id
_entity_poly.type
_entity_poly.pdbx_seq_one_letter_code
_entity_poly.pdbx_strand_id
1 'polypeptide(L)'
;MPFHCKLSLYKHPRSGITIVELVVVIAILGILLALLLPAIQSSRVKAMEAVCKNNLHQLNLAMGQFCQATHELPVPVAPGQIGGWKVAIMPYLEQGNFRNTIPAGASVTDAPKEIYSQPIIMRCPVRARLTQKTTAAVESAHYVLVPDGGRDSFMLFDAPVDLEVPWLSGPEMDYGAIVARQGPHHDGFFYASGGQQGISFMLHGERVLTNR
;
A
#
# COMPACT_ATOMS: atom_id res chain seq x y z
N MET A 1 11.37 -67.38 36.19
CA MET A 1 10.48 -66.54 36.99
C MET A 1 9.79 -65.56 36.05
N PRO A 2 8.47 -65.63 35.80
CA PRO A 2 7.79 -64.66 34.94
C PRO A 2 7.23 -63.51 35.78
N PHE A 3 7.60 -62.28 35.42
CA PHE A 3 6.99 -61.06 35.93
C PHE A 3 5.62 -60.88 35.27
N HIS A 4 4.54 -61.05 36.03
CA HIS A 4 3.20 -60.68 35.61
C HIS A 4 2.99 -59.18 35.81
N CYS A 5 3.05 -58.41 34.73
CA CYS A 5 2.62 -57.01 34.71
C CYS A 5 1.08 -56.98 34.63
N LYS A 6 0.40 -56.65 35.73
CA LYS A 6 -1.05 -56.39 35.74
C LYS A 6 -1.30 -54.99 35.17
N LEU A 7 -1.76 -54.90 33.92
CA LEU A 7 -2.37 -53.68 33.40
C LEU A 7 -3.70 -53.44 34.12
N SER A 8 -3.72 -52.48 35.05
CA SER A 8 -4.94 -51.96 35.65
C SER A 8 -5.64 -51.08 34.61
N LEU A 9 -6.70 -51.61 33.98
CA LEU A 9 -7.58 -50.85 33.10
C LEU A 9 -8.35 -49.82 33.93
N TYR A 10 -7.87 -48.58 33.96
CA TYR A 10 -8.60 -47.45 34.52
C TYR A 10 -9.83 -47.21 33.64
N LYS A 11 -10.99 -47.72 34.08
CA LYS A 11 -12.28 -47.53 33.42
C LYS A 11 -12.62 -46.03 33.50
N HIS A 12 -12.28 -45.27 32.47
CA HIS A 12 -12.70 -43.87 32.40
C HIS A 12 -14.24 -43.83 32.41
N PRO A 13 -14.86 -43.16 33.40
CA PRO A 13 -16.30 -42.97 33.38
C PRO A 13 -16.65 -42.21 32.11
N ARG A 14 -17.51 -42.79 31.28
CA ARG A 14 -18.03 -42.11 30.08
C ARG A 14 -19.04 -41.08 30.58
N SER A 15 -18.63 -39.82 30.71
CA SER A 15 -19.56 -38.71 30.87
C SER A 15 -20.32 -38.52 29.55
N GLY A 16 -21.63 -38.73 29.58
CA GLY A 16 -22.50 -38.37 28.45
C GLY A 16 -22.72 -36.86 28.47
N ILE A 17 -22.34 -36.18 27.39
CA ILE A 17 -22.68 -34.75 27.19
C ILE A 17 -24.18 -34.67 26.89
N THR A 18 -24.88 -33.79 27.60
CA THR A 18 -26.29 -33.52 27.31
C THR A 18 -26.43 -32.63 26.07
N ILE A 19 -27.51 -32.80 25.30
CA ILE A 19 -27.79 -31.91 24.15
C ILE A 19 -27.83 -30.45 24.60
N VAL A 20 -28.34 -30.18 25.80
CA VAL A 20 -28.43 -28.84 26.38
C VAL A 20 -27.05 -28.23 26.61
N GLU A 21 -26.09 -28.97 27.20
CA GLU A 21 -24.71 -28.49 27.36
C GLU A 21 -24.08 -28.09 26.03
N LEU A 22 -24.27 -28.92 24.99
CA LEU A 22 -23.73 -28.60 23.67
C LEU A 22 -24.36 -27.33 23.11
N VAL A 23 -25.69 -27.21 23.16
CA VAL A 23 -26.45 -26.07 22.62
C VAL A 23 -26.05 -24.75 23.29
N VAL A 24 -25.86 -24.74 24.62
CA VAL A 24 -25.43 -23.53 25.36
C VAL A 24 -24.04 -23.08 24.91
N VAL A 25 -23.11 -24.01 24.70
CA VAL A 25 -21.75 -23.68 24.24
C VAL A 25 -21.78 -23.05 22.85
N ILE A 26 -22.52 -23.62 21.91
CA ILE A 26 -22.63 -23.05 20.55
C ILE A 26 -23.34 -21.69 20.59
N ALA A 27 -24.33 -21.50 21.46
CA ALA A 27 -24.99 -20.21 21.65
C ALA A 27 -24.01 -19.12 22.13
N ILE A 28 -23.18 -19.43 23.13
CA ILE A 28 -22.16 -18.50 23.62
C ILE A 28 -21.10 -18.22 22.55
N LEU A 29 -20.60 -19.25 21.85
CA LEU A 29 -19.65 -19.06 20.75
C LEU A 29 -20.24 -18.21 19.61
N GLY A 30 -21.52 -18.40 19.29
CA GLY A 30 -22.23 -17.61 18.29
C GLY A 30 -22.31 -16.12 18.65
N ILE A 31 -22.63 -15.81 19.91
CA ILE A 31 -22.66 -14.42 20.40
C ILE A 31 -21.26 -13.79 20.33
N LEU A 32 -20.22 -14.51 20.79
CA LEU A 32 -18.85 -14.02 20.74
C LEU A 32 -18.40 -13.73 19.30
N LEU A 33 -18.67 -14.64 18.36
CA LEU A 33 -18.31 -14.44 16.95
C LEU A 33 -19.09 -13.30 16.28
N ALA A 34 -20.38 -13.14 16.62
CA ALA A 34 -21.20 -12.04 16.10
C ALA A 34 -20.64 -10.66 16.49
N LEU A 35 -20.08 -10.54 17.70
CA LEU A 35 -19.44 -9.32 18.17
C LEU A 35 -18.04 -9.10 17.55
N LEU A 36 -17.34 -10.17 17.18
CA LEU A 36 -15.99 -10.10 16.61
C LEU A 36 -15.96 -9.72 15.12
N LEU A 37 -16.97 -10.13 14.34
CA LEU A 37 -16.99 -9.91 12.89
C LEU A 37 -16.87 -8.43 12.46
N PRO A 38 -17.66 -7.47 12.99
CA PRO A 38 -17.53 -6.06 12.60
C PRO A 38 -16.18 -5.45 13.01
N ALA A 39 -15.60 -5.91 14.13
CA ALA A 39 -14.30 -5.43 14.61
C ALA A 39 -13.15 -5.83 13.66
N ILE A 40 -13.19 -7.04 13.10
CA ILE A 40 -12.16 -7.55 12.18
C ILE A 40 -12.12 -6.72 10.89
N GLN A 41 -13.28 -6.29 10.37
CA GLN A 41 -13.36 -5.50 9.14
C GLN A 41 -12.73 -4.11 9.30
N SER A 42 -13.04 -3.42 10.41
CA SER A 42 -12.42 -2.12 10.72
C SER A 42 -10.90 -2.23 10.85
N SER A 43 -10.41 -3.29 11.50
CA SER A 43 -8.96 -3.54 11.64
C SER A 43 -8.27 -3.74 10.29
N ARG A 44 -8.91 -4.46 9.35
CA ARG A 44 -8.35 -4.69 8.01
C ARG A 44 -8.17 -3.39 7.22
N VAL A 45 -9.14 -2.47 7.27
CA VAL A 45 -9.05 -1.18 6.56
C VAL A 45 -7.92 -0.33 7.14
N LYS A 46 -7.84 -0.21 8.47
CA LYS A 46 -6.75 0.50 9.15
C LYS A 46 -5.38 -0.09 8.86
N ALA A 47 -5.27 -1.42 8.75
CA ALA A 47 -4.01 -2.07 8.39
C ALA A 47 -3.57 -1.71 6.96
N MET A 48 -4.49 -1.60 6.01
CA MET A 48 -4.18 -1.18 4.65
C MET A 48 -3.74 0.28 4.59
N GLU A 49 -4.38 1.17 5.36
CA GLU A 49 -3.93 2.56 5.50
C GLU A 49 -2.54 2.65 6.12
N ALA A 50 -2.25 1.85 7.16
CA ALA A 50 -0.93 1.81 7.76
C ALA A 50 0.14 1.40 6.74
N VAL A 51 -0.17 0.46 5.84
CA VAL A 51 0.70 0.09 4.72
C VAL A 51 0.86 1.25 3.73
N CYS A 52 -0.22 1.92 3.28
CA CYS A 52 -0.08 3.06 2.34
C CYS A 52 0.73 4.21 2.96
N LYS A 53 0.55 4.51 4.26
CA LYS A 53 1.37 5.50 4.99
C LYS A 53 2.84 5.10 5.06
N ASN A 54 3.12 3.85 5.40
CA ASN A 54 4.50 3.35 5.46
C ASN A 54 5.18 3.37 4.09
N ASN A 55 4.47 2.94 3.05
CA ASN A 55 4.97 3.00 1.68
C ASN A 55 5.33 4.43 1.29
N LEU A 56 4.42 5.37 1.50
CA LEU A 56 4.65 6.79 1.22
C LEU A 56 5.82 7.36 2.02
N HIS A 57 5.99 6.95 3.27
CA HIS A 57 7.12 7.36 4.09
C HIS A 57 8.46 6.86 3.53
N GLN A 58 8.53 5.59 3.11
CA GLN A 58 9.73 5.02 2.51
C GLN A 58 10.04 5.65 1.14
N LEU A 59 9.01 5.95 0.33
CA LEU A 59 9.17 6.69 -0.91
C LEU A 59 9.70 8.11 -0.66
N ASN A 60 9.22 8.80 0.38
CA ASN A 60 9.71 10.12 0.76
C ASN A 60 11.18 10.08 1.20
N LEU A 61 11.56 9.05 1.97
CA LEU A 61 12.95 8.86 2.37
C LEU A 61 13.86 8.60 1.16
N ALA A 62 13.45 7.71 0.25
CA ALA A 62 14.21 7.40 -0.96
C ALA A 62 14.34 8.61 -1.90
N MET A 63 13.27 9.40 -2.07
CA MET A 63 13.32 10.64 -2.82
C MET A 63 14.25 11.67 -2.14
N GLY A 64 14.19 11.78 -0.81
CA GLY A 64 15.10 12.64 -0.06
C GLY A 64 16.57 12.23 -0.23
N GLN A 65 16.87 10.93 -0.23
CA GLN A 65 18.22 10.42 -0.50
C GLN A 65 18.68 10.71 -1.94
N PHE A 66 17.78 10.56 -2.92
CA PHE A 66 18.05 10.94 -4.31
C PHE A 66 18.40 12.42 -4.39
N CYS A 67 17.54 13.31 -3.89
CA CYS A 67 17.76 14.76 -3.92
C CYS A 67 19.02 15.18 -3.16
N GLN A 68 19.37 14.50 -2.06
CA GLN A 68 20.63 14.74 -1.35
C GLN A 68 21.87 14.37 -2.18
N ALA A 69 21.78 13.35 -3.03
CA ALA A 69 22.88 12.90 -3.87
C ALA A 69 23.02 13.69 -5.18
N THR A 70 21.90 14.13 -5.78
CA THR A 70 21.86 14.79 -7.09
C THR A 70 21.65 16.30 -7.02
N HIS A 71 21.18 16.82 -5.88
CA HIS A 71 20.76 18.21 -5.70
C HIS A 71 19.65 18.70 -6.65
N GLU A 72 18.95 17.77 -7.30
CA GLU A 72 17.88 18.03 -8.27
C GLU A 72 16.81 16.95 -8.18
N LEU A 73 15.56 17.33 -8.46
CA LEU A 73 14.48 16.35 -8.66
C LEU A 73 14.71 15.51 -9.92
N PRO A 74 14.20 14.26 -9.97
CA PRO A 74 14.27 13.44 -11.16
C PRO A 74 13.65 14.13 -12.39
N VAL A 75 14.26 13.93 -13.56
CA VAL A 75 13.78 14.49 -14.82
C VAL A 75 12.43 13.83 -15.18
N PRO A 76 11.37 14.62 -15.44
CA PRO A 76 10.08 14.09 -15.85
C PRO A 76 10.17 13.47 -17.25
N VAL A 77 9.29 12.50 -17.52
CA VAL A 77 9.16 11.88 -18.85
C VAL A 77 7.78 12.14 -19.43
N ALA A 78 7.64 12.03 -20.75
CA ALA A 78 6.33 12.17 -21.35
C ALA A 78 5.40 11.02 -20.86
N PRO A 79 4.10 11.28 -20.68
CA PRO A 79 3.14 10.23 -20.35
C PRO A 79 3.23 9.06 -21.34
N GLY A 80 3.35 7.84 -20.83
CA GLY A 80 3.50 6.65 -21.66
C GLY A 80 4.94 6.34 -22.09
N GLN A 81 5.93 7.12 -21.66
CA GLN A 81 7.35 6.73 -21.72
C GLN A 81 7.80 6.11 -20.39
N ILE A 82 8.78 5.21 -20.46
CA ILE A 82 9.38 4.59 -19.30
C ILE A 82 10.45 5.52 -18.71
N GLY A 83 10.25 5.92 -17.45
CA GLY A 83 11.19 6.75 -16.70
C GLY A 83 10.53 7.52 -15.55
N GLY A 84 10.95 8.77 -15.38
CA GLY A 84 10.44 9.64 -14.33
C GLY A 84 10.93 9.25 -12.94
N TRP A 85 10.33 9.88 -11.94
CA TRP A 85 10.83 9.83 -10.57
C TRP A 85 10.82 8.43 -9.95
N LYS A 86 9.83 7.59 -10.27
CA LYS A 86 9.72 6.23 -9.70
C LYS A 86 10.88 5.33 -10.11
N VAL A 87 11.27 5.41 -11.37
CA VAL A 87 12.41 4.64 -11.90
C VAL A 87 13.72 5.20 -11.37
N ALA A 88 13.81 6.52 -11.15
CA ALA A 88 15.01 7.18 -10.63
C ALA A 88 15.30 6.83 -9.15
N ILE A 89 14.28 6.79 -8.29
CA ILE A 89 14.47 6.51 -6.84
C ILE A 89 14.61 5.01 -6.52
N MET A 90 14.38 4.13 -7.49
CA MET A 90 14.35 2.69 -7.28
C MET A 90 15.61 2.09 -6.64
N PRO A 91 16.85 2.53 -6.96
CA PRO A 91 18.05 2.08 -6.27
C PRO A 91 18.05 2.41 -4.76
N TYR A 92 17.38 3.49 -4.36
CA TYR A 92 17.27 3.95 -2.97
C TYR A 92 16.14 3.21 -2.20
N LEU A 93 15.39 2.35 -2.88
CA LEU A 93 14.33 1.51 -2.31
C LEU A 93 14.73 0.04 -2.19
N GLU A 94 16.02 -0.28 -2.29
CA GLU A 94 16.53 -1.65 -2.36
C GLU A 94 15.93 -2.45 -3.55
N GLN A 95 15.51 -1.74 -4.61
CA GLN A 95 14.94 -2.33 -5.83
C GLN A 95 15.93 -2.28 -7.01
N GLY A 96 17.23 -2.22 -6.75
CA GLY A 96 18.27 -2.11 -7.79
C GLY A 96 18.23 -3.23 -8.85
N ASN A 97 17.95 -4.46 -8.43
CA ASN A 97 17.83 -5.59 -9.37
C ASN A 97 16.65 -5.41 -10.34
N PHE A 98 15.51 -4.93 -9.84
CA PHE A 98 14.34 -4.64 -10.65
C PHE A 98 14.57 -3.40 -11.54
N ARG A 99 15.34 -2.41 -11.07
CA ARG A 99 15.71 -1.25 -11.88
C ARG A 99 16.48 -1.64 -13.14
N ASN A 100 17.34 -2.65 -13.04
CA ASN A 100 18.18 -3.12 -14.14
C ASN A 100 17.38 -3.85 -15.24
N THR A 101 16.16 -4.32 -14.94
CA THR A 101 15.30 -4.95 -15.95
C THR A 101 14.51 -3.92 -16.77
N ILE A 102 14.44 -2.66 -16.31
CA ILE A 102 13.63 -1.61 -16.92
C ILE A 102 14.42 -0.89 -18.03
N PRO A 103 13.99 -0.97 -19.31
CA PRO A 103 14.62 -0.23 -20.39
C PRO A 103 14.27 1.28 -20.27
N ALA A 104 15.28 2.15 -20.25
CA ALA A 104 15.07 3.59 -20.13
C ALA A 104 14.63 4.20 -21.47
N GLY A 105 13.65 5.12 -21.44
CA GLY A 105 13.25 5.92 -22.60
C GLY A 105 12.42 5.19 -23.67
N ALA A 106 12.09 3.92 -23.46
CA ALA A 106 11.18 3.18 -24.33
C ALA A 106 9.71 3.57 -24.08
N SER A 107 8.83 3.27 -25.04
CA SER A 107 7.39 3.38 -24.83
C SER A 107 6.91 2.33 -23.84
N VAL A 108 5.97 2.69 -22.97
CA VAL A 108 5.33 1.79 -22.00
C VAL A 108 4.57 0.66 -22.71
N THR A 109 4.08 0.89 -23.94
CA THR A 109 3.41 -0.14 -24.75
C THR A 109 4.33 -1.31 -25.12
N ASP A 110 5.62 -1.02 -25.24
CA ASP A 110 6.64 -1.98 -25.66
C ASP A 110 7.34 -2.61 -24.44
N ALA A 111 6.89 -2.27 -23.24
CA ALA A 111 7.46 -2.79 -22.01
C ALA A 111 7.28 -4.31 -21.94
N PRO A 112 8.30 -5.04 -21.45
CA PRO A 112 8.19 -6.47 -21.19
C PRO A 112 7.14 -6.73 -20.09
N LYS A 113 6.39 -7.83 -20.21
CA LYS A 113 5.22 -8.14 -19.36
C LYS A 113 5.56 -8.25 -17.88
N GLU A 114 6.81 -8.58 -17.58
CA GLU A 114 7.37 -8.71 -16.24
C GLU A 114 7.30 -7.40 -15.44
N ILE A 115 7.17 -6.26 -16.12
CA ILE A 115 7.23 -4.91 -15.55
C ILE A 115 5.85 -4.22 -15.61
N TYR A 116 4.80 -4.98 -15.92
CA TYR A 116 3.43 -4.43 -15.96
C TYR A 116 2.90 -4.09 -14.57
N SER A 117 3.29 -4.88 -13.56
CA SER A 117 2.95 -4.63 -12.17
C SER A 117 4.05 -3.86 -11.44
N GLN A 118 3.64 -2.88 -10.63
CA GLN A 118 4.58 -2.12 -9.82
C GLN A 118 5.02 -2.90 -8.56
N PRO A 119 6.23 -2.67 -8.03
CA PRO A 119 6.68 -3.28 -6.78
C PRO A 119 5.74 -2.98 -5.61
N ILE A 120 5.68 -3.88 -4.63
CA ILE A 120 4.77 -3.76 -3.46
C ILE A 120 4.95 -2.43 -2.73
N ILE A 121 6.18 -1.92 -2.64
CA ILE A 121 6.49 -0.65 -1.98
C ILE A 121 5.90 0.57 -2.71
N MET A 122 5.74 0.49 -4.03
CA MET A 122 5.11 1.53 -4.85
C MET A 122 3.61 1.30 -5.04
N ARG A 123 3.05 0.24 -4.45
CA ARG A 123 1.65 -0.13 -4.61
C ARG A 123 0.86 0.15 -3.34
N CYS A 124 -0.01 1.17 -3.35
CA CYS A 124 -1.00 1.30 -2.28
C CYS A 124 -2.07 0.18 -2.39
N PRO A 125 -2.31 -0.65 -1.36
CA PRO A 125 -3.34 -1.69 -1.36
C PRO A 125 -4.77 -1.19 -1.57
N VAL A 126 -5.10 0.03 -1.13
CA VAL A 126 -6.43 0.62 -1.34
C VAL A 126 -6.63 0.96 -2.82
N ARG A 127 -5.67 1.68 -3.41
CA ARG A 127 -5.68 2.00 -4.84
C ARG A 127 -5.67 0.74 -5.71
N ALA A 128 -4.90 -0.29 -5.34
CA ALA A 128 -4.84 -1.57 -6.05
C ALA A 128 -6.21 -2.27 -6.17
N ARG A 129 -7.09 -2.10 -5.18
CA ARG A 129 -8.45 -2.65 -5.23
C ARG A 129 -9.37 -1.88 -6.18
N LEU A 130 -9.12 -0.58 -6.34
CA LEU A 130 -9.87 0.28 -7.24
C LEU A 130 -9.45 0.07 -8.70
N THR A 131 -8.17 -0.17 -8.95
CA THR A 131 -7.60 -0.38 -10.30
C THR A 131 -7.76 -1.81 -10.84
N GLN A 132 -8.28 -2.75 -10.06
CA GLN A 132 -8.56 -4.13 -10.50
C GLN A 132 -9.48 -4.24 -11.74
N LYS A 133 -10.20 -3.17 -12.09
CA LYS A 133 -11.15 -3.12 -13.21
C LYS A 133 -10.56 -2.54 -14.50
N THR A 134 -9.34 -1.99 -14.46
CA THR A 134 -8.75 -1.31 -15.61
C THR A 134 -8.18 -2.34 -16.60
N THR A 135 -8.51 -2.22 -17.89
CA THR A 135 -8.04 -3.12 -18.97
C THR A 135 -6.64 -2.77 -19.48
N ALA A 136 -5.97 -1.78 -18.87
CA ALA A 136 -4.64 -1.35 -19.23
C ALA A 136 -3.63 -2.48 -19.01
N ALA A 137 -2.75 -2.71 -19.98
CA ALA A 137 -1.70 -3.72 -19.88
C ALA A 137 -0.73 -3.43 -18.72
N VAL A 138 -0.46 -2.14 -18.46
CA VAL A 138 0.43 -1.67 -17.38
C VAL A 138 -0.40 -1.03 -16.28
N GLU A 139 -0.10 -1.35 -15.03
CA GLU A 139 -0.80 -0.79 -13.87
C GLU A 139 -0.68 0.74 -13.83
N SER A 140 -1.75 1.41 -13.42
CA SER A 140 -1.72 2.85 -13.19
C SER A 140 -0.89 3.19 -11.95
N ALA A 141 -0.31 4.39 -11.95
CA ALA A 141 0.45 4.92 -10.84
C ALA A 141 -0.40 5.02 -9.56
N HIS A 142 0.11 4.52 -8.42
CA HIS A 142 -0.56 4.69 -7.12
C HIS A 142 -0.07 5.89 -6.31
N TYR A 143 1.04 6.50 -6.72
CA TYR A 143 1.64 7.68 -6.12
C TYR A 143 2.05 8.66 -7.22
N VAL A 144 2.05 9.95 -6.89
CA VAL A 144 2.36 11.08 -7.77
C VAL A 144 3.38 11.99 -7.07
N LEU A 145 4.31 12.55 -7.84
CA LEU A 145 5.25 13.57 -7.38
C LEU A 145 4.67 14.95 -7.69
N VAL A 146 4.76 15.86 -6.72
CA VAL A 146 4.38 17.26 -6.85
C VAL A 146 5.62 18.11 -6.54
N PRO A 147 6.24 18.74 -7.54
CA PRO A 147 7.31 19.70 -7.31
C PRO A 147 6.77 20.91 -6.53
N ASP A 148 7.50 21.37 -5.52
CA ASP A 148 7.08 22.47 -4.63
C ASP A 148 7.96 23.72 -4.83
N GLY A 149 8.06 24.18 -6.09
CA GLY A 149 8.76 25.40 -6.53
C GLY A 149 10.29 25.42 -6.36
N GLY A 150 10.84 24.68 -5.40
CA GLY A 150 12.27 24.50 -5.17
C GLY A 150 12.88 23.42 -6.06
N ARG A 151 14.21 23.44 -6.20
CA ARG A 151 14.96 22.45 -7.01
C ARG A 151 15.00 21.05 -6.40
N ASP A 152 14.86 20.98 -5.08
CA ASP A 152 14.88 19.78 -4.24
C ASP A 152 13.68 19.70 -3.28
N SER A 153 12.74 20.66 -3.37
CA SER A 153 11.50 20.65 -2.60
C SER A 153 10.41 19.91 -3.36
N PHE A 154 9.80 18.92 -2.72
CA PHE A 154 8.78 18.09 -3.32
C PHE A 154 7.73 17.65 -2.30
N MET A 155 6.60 17.19 -2.82
CA MET A 155 5.62 16.43 -2.09
C MET A 155 5.29 15.15 -2.86
N LEU A 156 5.07 14.06 -2.14
CA LEU A 156 4.55 12.82 -2.70
C LEU A 156 3.11 12.67 -2.22
N PHE A 157 2.20 12.39 -3.15
CA PHE A 157 0.78 12.19 -2.89
C PHE A 157 0.37 10.78 -3.32
N ASP A 158 -0.66 10.23 -2.69
CA ASP A 158 -1.44 9.17 -3.31
C ASP A 158 -2.01 9.64 -4.66
N ALA A 159 -2.10 8.74 -5.62
CA ALA A 159 -2.66 9.05 -6.92
C ALA A 159 -4.19 9.22 -6.86
N PRO A 160 -4.76 10.24 -7.52
CA PRO A 160 -6.21 10.41 -7.69
C PRO A 160 -6.87 9.18 -8.29
N VAL A 161 -8.15 8.98 -7.98
CA VAL A 161 -8.85 7.76 -8.40
C VAL A 161 -9.07 7.64 -9.90
N ASP A 162 -9.14 8.78 -10.58
CA ASP A 162 -9.30 8.98 -12.02
C ASP A 162 -7.96 8.98 -12.78
N LEU A 163 -6.82 8.93 -12.08
CA LEU A 163 -5.51 8.94 -12.74
C LEU A 163 -5.19 7.56 -13.34
N GLU A 164 -5.12 7.50 -14.67
CA GLU A 164 -4.82 6.29 -15.43
C GLU A 164 -3.37 6.20 -15.95
N VAL A 165 -2.53 7.21 -15.66
CA VAL A 165 -1.15 7.25 -16.14
C VAL A 165 -0.38 6.00 -15.67
N PRO A 166 0.34 5.29 -16.56
CA PRO A 166 1.11 4.11 -16.18
C PRO A 166 2.13 4.39 -15.09
N TRP A 167 2.32 3.44 -14.18
CA TRP A 167 3.26 3.60 -13.08
C TRP A 167 4.71 3.78 -13.56
N LEU A 168 5.07 3.19 -14.70
CA LEU A 168 6.41 3.30 -15.31
C LEU A 168 6.75 4.70 -15.81
N SER A 169 5.77 5.58 -15.99
CA SER A 169 6.02 6.97 -16.38
C SER A 169 6.24 7.89 -15.19
N GLY A 170 6.01 7.42 -13.96
CA GLY A 170 6.20 8.19 -12.74
C GLY A 170 5.53 9.57 -12.81
N PRO A 171 4.19 9.66 -12.84
CA PRO A 171 3.52 10.92 -13.10
C PRO A 171 3.91 12.00 -12.10
N GLU A 172 4.27 13.17 -12.62
CA GLU A 172 4.31 14.43 -11.91
C GLU A 172 3.01 15.22 -12.15
N MET A 173 2.52 15.92 -11.13
CA MET A 173 1.36 16.79 -11.25
C MET A 173 1.55 18.09 -10.47
N ASP A 174 0.87 19.14 -10.92
CA ASP A 174 0.76 20.38 -10.15
C ASP A 174 -0.09 20.16 -8.89
N TYR A 175 0.26 20.86 -7.81
CA TYR A 175 -0.44 20.76 -6.54
C TYR A 175 -1.94 21.07 -6.70
N GLY A 176 -2.29 22.14 -7.42
CA GLY A 176 -3.67 22.55 -7.67
C GLY A 176 -4.48 21.49 -8.42
N ALA A 177 -3.82 20.75 -9.32
CA ALA A 177 -4.44 19.69 -10.10
C ALA A 177 -4.74 18.41 -9.29
N ILE A 178 -4.00 18.17 -8.19
CA ILE A 178 -4.26 17.04 -7.27
C ILE A 178 -5.37 17.39 -6.29
N VAL A 179 -5.26 18.54 -5.61
CA VAL A 179 -6.16 18.87 -4.50
C VAL A 179 -7.63 19.05 -4.91
N ALA A 180 -7.87 19.31 -6.20
CA ALA A 180 -9.21 19.40 -6.77
C ALA A 180 -9.86 18.04 -7.09
N ARG A 181 -9.10 16.93 -6.99
CA ARG A 181 -9.57 15.59 -7.36
C ARG A 181 -9.89 14.74 -6.13
N GLN A 182 -10.53 13.59 -6.38
CA GLN A 182 -10.86 12.62 -5.35
C GLN A 182 -9.68 11.67 -5.10
N GLY A 183 -9.25 11.58 -3.84
CA GLY A 183 -8.19 10.67 -3.44
C GLY A 183 -8.69 9.27 -3.11
N PRO A 184 -7.81 8.26 -3.05
CA PRO A 184 -8.20 6.87 -2.87
C PRO A 184 -8.57 6.51 -1.42
N HIS A 185 -8.36 7.41 -0.45
CA HIS A 185 -8.55 7.15 0.98
C HIS A 185 -9.58 8.09 1.59
N HIS A 186 -10.77 7.58 1.93
CA HIS A 186 -11.86 8.41 2.49
C HIS A 186 -12.08 9.72 1.69
N ASP A 187 -12.01 9.62 0.36
CA ASP A 187 -12.10 10.74 -0.58
C ASP A 187 -10.96 11.78 -0.49
N GLY A 188 -9.92 11.48 0.28
CA GLY A 188 -8.73 12.28 0.47
C GLY A 188 -7.42 11.55 0.13
N PHE A 189 -6.32 12.24 0.41
CA PHE A 189 -4.96 11.83 0.05
C PHE A 189 -4.06 11.77 1.28
N PHE A 190 -3.27 10.72 1.41
CA PHE A 190 -2.04 10.81 2.18
C PHE A 190 -0.96 11.50 1.34
N TYR A 191 -0.18 12.35 2.00
CA TYR A 191 0.96 13.00 1.38
C TYR A 191 2.13 13.13 2.35
N ALA A 192 3.33 13.16 1.79
CA ALA A 192 4.58 13.42 2.48
C ALA A 192 5.28 14.61 1.80
N SER A 193 5.98 15.43 2.56
CA SER A 193 6.77 16.53 2.05
C SER A 193 8.26 16.26 2.26
N GLY A 194 9.07 16.63 1.28
CA GLY A 194 10.53 16.59 1.36
C GLY A 194 11.01 17.35 2.59
N GLY A 195 11.84 16.69 3.41
CA GLY A 195 12.36 17.28 4.65
C GLY A 195 11.46 17.15 5.89
N GLN A 196 10.22 16.65 5.77
CA GLN A 196 9.38 16.35 6.93
C GLN A 196 9.36 14.85 7.27
N GLN A 197 9.57 14.53 8.55
CA GLN A 197 9.44 13.18 9.10
C GLN A 197 7.97 12.89 9.48
N GLY A 198 7.08 12.81 8.49
CA GLY A 198 5.67 12.53 8.77
C GLY A 198 4.82 12.34 7.53
N ILE A 199 3.70 11.65 7.72
CA ILE A 199 2.63 11.52 6.72
C ILE A 199 1.45 12.35 7.19
N SER A 200 0.98 13.23 6.31
CA SER A 200 -0.18 14.07 6.53
C SER A 200 -1.36 13.56 5.70
N PHE A 201 -2.56 13.96 6.08
CA PHE A 201 -3.78 13.66 5.34
C PHE A 201 -4.45 14.94 4.87
N MET A 202 -5.00 14.90 3.65
CA MET A 202 -5.68 16.02 3.02
C MET A 202 -7.04 15.58 2.52
N LEU A 203 -8.05 16.39 2.78
CA LEU A 203 -9.44 16.12 2.40
C LEU A 203 -10.02 17.41 1.79
N HIS A 204 -10.56 17.33 0.57
CA HIS A 204 -11.10 18.49 -0.17
C HIS A 204 -10.13 19.68 -0.27
N GLY A 205 -8.83 19.41 -0.42
CA GLY A 205 -7.80 20.44 -0.49
C GLY A 205 -7.39 21.07 0.84
N GLU A 206 -8.02 20.69 1.95
CA GLU A 206 -7.65 21.14 3.29
C GLU A 206 -6.85 20.08 4.04
N ARG A 207 -5.82 20.53 4.77
CA ARG A 207 -5.02 19.66 5.63
C ARG A 207 -5.84 19.29 6.85
N VAL A 208 -6.15 18.02 7.02
CA VAL A 208 -6.81 17.53 8.23
C VAL A 208 -5.72 17.29 9.27
N LEU A 209 -5.71 18.09 10.33
CA LEU A 209 -4.84 17.85 11.47
C LEU A 209 -5.28 16.53 12.13
N THR A 210 -4.53 15.46 11.87
CA THR A 210 -4.71 14.21 12.60
C THR A 210 -4.23 14.46 14.02
N ASN A 211 -5.15 14.79 14.91
CA ASN A 211 -4.87 14.88 16.34
C ASN A 211 -4.43 13.48 16.80
N ARG A 212 -3.23 13.39 17.37
CA ARG A 212 -2.64 12.13 17.87
C ARG A 212 -3.44 11.56 19.03
#